data_AF-A0A8T7AHK0-F1
#
_entry.id   AF-A0A8T7AHK0-F1
#
_cell.length_a   1.000
_cell.length_b   1.000
_cell.length_c   1.000
_cell.angle_alpha   90.00
_cell.angle_beta   90.00
_cell.angle_gamma   90.00
#
_symmetry.space_group_name_H-M   'P 1'
#
loop_
_entity.id
_entity.type
_entity.pdbx_description
1 polymer ?
#
loop_
_entity_poly.entity_id
_entity_poly.type
_entity_poly.pdbx_seq_one_letter_code
_entity_poly.pdbx_strand_id
1 'polypeptide(L)'
;MEFLDARRLTGPSLLLDRPGSILDVSCTRDEADRLIPVWADHVTRMLEELDWPSARFSTLHLLGGVSLAFTAPIDALYAASEINEWAWAASAHELGGTEAAPDFDAAVAAIRAAAREESNSELTWLLHEAQERNKTALWDDDEVSVGLGKGSETWPVRAIPDAPGWDTYHDVPIGIVTGTNGKTTTVRLAVHILKTAGHTVGCSSTDWIAVNDTVLDRGDWSGPGGARTVLRQQTVDAAILETARGGLLRRGLGVERADVALITNISEDHLGDFGSQDLDELLDIKWIVSRAVEKSGRLILNADDAMLVEKSRDYAGELAWFSLDPDNPTIASHTGDGGLAFVLDGDDLVKLEDGGRVMICRSHEIPIAMGGAARHNVANALSAAALTDALGVGLSDIRDGLKTMLQDENPGRCNLYELDDRAVLVDFAHNPAAMKALFDMARAVPAKRRVLCFG
;
A
#
# COMPACT_ATOMS: atom_id res chain seq x y z
N MET A 1 20.17 -13.82 17.85
CA MET A 1 18.79 -13.88 17.31
C MET A 1 17.78 -13.47 18.38
N GLU A 2 16.79 -12.65 18.02
CA GLU A 2 15.71 -12.17 18.89
C GLU A 2 14.36 -12.37 18.19
N PHE A 3 13.39 -12.97 18.90
CA PHE A 3 12.00 -13.07 18.42
C PHE A 3 11.37 -11.69 18.43
N LEU A 4 10.75 -11.31 17.32
CA LEU A 4 10.14 -10.00 17.20
C LEU A 4 8.62 -10.12 17.20
N ASP A 5 8.10 -10.93 16.30
CA ASP A 5 6.67 -11.08 16.07
C ASP A 5 6.39 -12.37 15.32
N ALA A 6 5.27 -13.01 15.64
CA ALA A 6 4.67 -14.07 14.85
C ALA A 6 3.21 -13.68 14.60
N ARG A 7 2.81 -13.67 13.33
CA ARG A 7 1.48 -13.18 12.97
C ARG A 7 0.92 -13.90 11.76
N ARG A 8 -0.38 -13.72 11.61
CA ARG A 8 -1.17 -14.28 10.52
C ARG A 8 -1.09 -13.37 9.29
N LEU A 9 -0.99 -14.00 8.13
CA LEU A 9 -1.16 -13.37 6.83
C LEU A 9 -2.52 -13.81 6.29
N THR A 10 -3.48 -12.88 6.25
CA THR A 10 -4.85 -13.19 5.85
C THR A 10 -5.06 -13.20 4.33
N GLY A 11 -4.01 -13.02 3.54
CA GLY A 11 -4.09 -13.01 2.07
C GLY A 11 -2.70 -12.87 1.45
N PRO A 12 -2.63 -12.60 0.14
CA PRO A 12 -1.36 -12.37 -0.54
C PRO A 12 -0.52 -11.29 0.16
N SER A 13 0.76 -11.59 0.34
CA SER A 13 1.72 -10.74 1.03
C SER A 13 3.00 -10.60 0.21
N LEU A 14 4.01 -9.96 0.80
CA LEU A 14 5.35 -9.90 0.21
C LEU A 14 5.93 -11.30 -0.03
N LEU A 15 5.70 -12.21 0.91
CA LEU A 15 6.31 -13.53 0.95
C LEU A 15 5.44 -14.62 0.30
N LEU A 16 4.12 -14.51 0.38
CA LEU A 16 3.19 -15.57 -0.01
C LEU A 16 2.13 -15.06 -0.98
N ASP A 17 1.72 -15.90 -1.92
CA ASP A 17 0.59 -15.67 -2.83
C ASP A 17 -0.77 -16.11 -2.23
N ARG A 18 -0.76 -16.55 -0.96
CA ARG A 18 -1.87 -17.16 -0.25
C ARG A 18 -1.82 -16.82 1.25
N PRO A 19 -2.92 -17.03 2.00
CA PRO A 19 -2.90 -16.94 3.45
C PRO A 19 -1.84 -17.85 4.07
N GLY A 20 -1.37 -17.46 5.26
CA GLY A 20 -0.30 -18.16 5.94
C GLY A 20 0.09 -17.53 7.27
N SER A 21 1.26 -17.89 7.75
CA SER A 21 1.85 -17.36 8.97
C SER A 21 3.25 -16.85 8.67
N ILE A 22 3.64 -15.75 9.32
CA ILE A 22 4.95 -15.11 9.19
C ILE A 22 5.57 -14.94 10.58
N LEU A 23 6.87 -15.18 10.65
CA LEU A 23 7.73 -15.01 11.81
C LEU A 23 8.84 -14.03 11.45
N ASP A 24 8.95 -12.95 12.22
CA ASP A 24 10.04 -11.98 12.10
C ASP A 24 11.06 -12.19 13.22
N VAL A 25 12.33 -12.26 12.83
CA VAL A 25 13.46 -12.49 13.75
C VAL A 25 14.56 -11.46 13.49
N SER A 26 15.02 -10.78 14.54
CA SER A 26 16.19 -9.91 14.43
C SER A 26 17.44 -10.75 14.60
N CYS A 27 18.30 -10.71 13.59
CA CYS A 27 19.50 -11.52 13.53
C CYS A 27 20.46 -11.00 12.47
N THR A 28 21.71 -11.45 12.55
CA THR A 28 22.66 -11.25 11.45
C THR A 28 22.34 -12.17 10.26
N ARG A 29 22.93 -11.92 9.10
CA ARG A 29 22.75 -12.77 7.92
C ARG A 29 23.22 -14.22 8.16
N ASP A 30 24.37 -14.40 8.82
CA ASP A 30 24.90 -15.72 9.16
C ASP A 30 24.03 -16.47 10.20
N GLU A 31 23.34 -15.74 11.06
CA GLU A 31 22.33 -16.32 11.95
C GLU A 31 21.07 -16.72 11.18
N ALA A 32 20.58 -15.86 10.27
CA ALA A 32 19.43 -16.17 9.41
C ALA A 32 19.67 -17.42 8.57
N ASP A 33 20.83 -17.52 7.91
CA ASP A 33 21.19 -18.67 7.05
C ASP A 33 21.22 -19.99 7.83
N ARG A 34 21.49 -19.95 9.14
CA ARG A 34 21.42 -21.11 10.03
C ARG A 34 20.00 -21.39 10.54
N LEU A 35 19.22 -20.34 10.79
CA LEU A 35 17.86 -20.43 11.30
C LEU A 35 16.88 -21.00 10.27
N ILE A 36 16.93 -20.52 9.02
CA ILE A 36 15.98 -20.86 7.95
C ILE A 36 15.75 -22.37 7.81
N PRO A 37 16.79 -23.22 7.61
CA PRO A 37 16.56 -24.64 7.42
C PRO A 37 16.01 -25.34 8.67
N VAL A 38 16.50 -24.98 9.86
CA VAL A 38 16.06 -25.57 11.14
C VAL A 38 14.59 -25.23 11.42
N TRP A 39 14.21 -23.97 11.20
CA TRP A 39 12.82 -23.53 11.32
C TRP A 39 11.91 -24.27 10.33
N ALA A 40 12.32 -24.39 9.07
CA ALA A 40 11.52 -25.09 8.06
C ALA A 40 11.32 -26.58 8.40
N ASP A 41 12.33 -27.25 8.96
CA ASP A 41 12.25 -28.63 9.41
C ASP A 41 11.26 -28.79 10.58
N HIS A 42 11.32 -27.88 11.57
CA HIS A 42 10.38 -27.89 12.69
C HIS A 42 8.94 -27.61 12.26
N VAL A 43 8.71 -26.61 11.40
CA VAL A 43 7.37 -26.36 10.85
C VAL A 43 6.88 -27.59 10.09
N THR A 44 7.70 -28.17 9.22
CA THR A 44 7.34 -29.37 8.43
C THR A 44 6.94 -30.53 9.35
N ARG A 45 7.73 -30.81 10.40
CA ARG A 45 7.42 -31.85 11.38
C ARG A 45 6.07 -31.62 12.07
N MET A 46 5.77 -30.39 12.45
CA MET A 46 4.51 -30.03 13.09
C MET A 46 3.33 -30.19 12.12
N LEU A 47 3.48 -29.75 10.87
CA LEU A 47 2.46 -29.92 9.82
C LEU A 47 2.17 -31.40 9.55
N GLU A 48 3.19 -32.25 9.46
CA GLU A 48 3.04 -33.71 9.27
C GLU A 48 2.24 -34.36 10.41
N GLU A 49 2.57 -34.03 11.67
CA GLU A 49 1.88 -34.59 12.84
C GLU A 49 0.42 -34.10 12.97
N LEU A 50 0.13 -32.90 12.44
CA LEU A 50 -1.23 -32.35 12.41
C LEU A 50 -2.06 -32.83 11.21
N ASP A 51 -1.49 -33.65 10.31
CA ASP A 51 -2.08 -34.03 9.01
C ASP A 51 -2.47 -32.79 8.19
N TRP A 52 -1.62 -31.76 8.28
CA TRP A 52 -1.83 -30.47 7.66
C TRP A 52 -1.37 -30.53 6.19
N PRO A 53 -2.13 -29.96 5.21
CA PRO A 53 -1.65 -29.80 3.85
C PRO A 53 -0.23 -29.25 3.74
N SER A 54 0.52 -29.74 2.74
CA SER A 54 1.88 -29.27 2.45
C SER A 54 1.94 -27.75 2.29
N ALA A 55 2.79 -27.10 3.06
CA ALA A 55 2.98 -25.67 2.99
C ALA A 55 4.06 -25.28 1.97
N ARG A 56 3.88 -24.12 1.34
CA ARG A 56 4.98 -23.43 0.64
C ARG A 56 5.68 -22.52 1.63
N PHE A 57 7.00 -22.57 1.61
CA PHE A 57 7.86 -21.72 2.44
C PHE A 57 8.40 -20.56 1.62
N SER A 58 8.60 -19.43 2.28
CA SER A 58 9.17 -18.23 1.70
C SER A 58 9.97 -17.46 2.75
N THR A 59 11.06 -16.84 2.35
CA THR A 59 11.95 -16.11 3.25
C THR A 59 12.34 -14.77 2.64
N LEU A 60 12.52 -13.77 3.49
CA LEU A 60 13.00 -12.45 3.11
C LEU A 60 14.10 -12.02 4.08
N HIS A 61 15.29 -11.86 3.55
CA HIS A 61 16.41 -11.30 4.30
C HIS A 61 16.29 -9.77 4.33
N LEU A 62 16.39 -9.21 5.53
CA LEU A 62 16.47 -7.79 5.80
C LEU A 62 17.84 -7.50 6.42
N LEU A 63 18.38 -6.30 6.28
CA LEU A 63 19.75 -6.03 6.77
C LEU A 63 19.90 -6.24 8.31
N GLY A 64 18.79 -6.19 9.07
CA GLY A 64 18.74 -6.44 10.52
C GLY A 64 17.94 -7.67 10.96
N GLY A 65 17.56 -8.55 10.05
CA GLY A 65 16.74 -9.72 10.40
C GLY A 65 16.29 -10.58 9.22
N VAL A 66 15.38 -11.51 9.51
CA VAL A 66 14.75 -12.36 8.51
C VAL A 66 13.27 -12.52 8.80
N SER A 67 12.46 -12.45 7.76
CA SER A 67 11.06 -12.85 7.79
C SER A 67 10.92 -14.24 7.20
N LEU A 68 10.29 -15.15 7.94
CA LEU A 68 10.08 -16.55 7.58
C LEU A 68 8.57 -16.80 7.47
N ALA A 69 8.09 -17.30 6.36
CA ALA A 69 6.66 -17.52 6.16
C ALA A 69 6.33 -18.87 5.54
N PHE A 70 5.18 -19.42 5.93
CA PHE A 70 4.62 -20.61 5.32
C PHE A 70 3.11 -20.45 5.07
N THR A 71 2.61 -21.04 3.99
CA THR A 71 1.17 -21.00 3.66
C THR A 71 0.35 -21.87 4.60
N ALA A 72 -0.85 -21.43 4.95
CA ALA A 72 -1.79 -22.17 5.79
C ALA A 72 -3.25 -21.96 5.29
N PRO A 73 -4.15 -22.93 5.53
CA PRO A 73 -5.60 -22.78 5.39
C PRO A 73 -6.10 -21.57 6.15
N ILE A 74 -7.08 -20.95 5.55
CA ILE A 74 -7.60 -19.67 5.99
C ILE A 74 -8.37 -19.74 7.32
N ASP A 75 -8.89 -20.92 7.62
CA ASP A 75 -9.62 -21.27 8.84
C ASP A 75 -8.73 -21.98 9.89
N ALA A 76 -7.41 -21.84 9.77
CA ALA A 76 -6.42 -22.38 10.69
C ALA A 76 -5.22 -21.43 10.88
N LEU A 77 -5.38 -20.13 10.66
CA LEU A 77 -4.29 -19.17 10.72
C LEU A 77 -3.80 -18.91 12.15
N TYR A 78 -4.69 -18.92 13.17
CA TYR A 78 -4.23 -18.82 14.57
C TYR A 78 -3.38 -20.03 14.95
N ALA A 79 -3.86 -21.23 14.60
CA ALA A 79 -3.06 -22.44 14.76
C ALA A 79 -1.72 -22.35 14.01
N ALA A 80 -1.68 -21.76 12.81
CA ALA A 80 -0.45 -21.57 12.06
C ALA A 80 0.52 -20.54 12.70
N SER A 81 -0.01 -19.54 13.41
CA SER A 81 0.80 -18.62 14.21
C SER A 81 1.43 -19.35 15.40
N GLU A 82 0.67 -20.19 16.10
CA GLU A 82 1.18 -21.04 17.19
C GLU A 82 2.24 -22.03 16.71
N ILE A 83 2.09 -22.60 15.51
CA ILE A 83 3.15 -23.40 14.87
C ILE A 83 4.44 -22.59 14.73
N ASN A 84 4.34 -21.33 14.27
CA ASN A 84 5.51 -20.48 14.08
C ASN A 84 6.20 -20.15 15.41
N GLU A 85 5.43 -19.84 16.45
CA GLU A 85 5.96 -19.60 17.80
C GLU A 85 6.65 -20.83 18.37
N TRP A 86 6.04 -22.01 18.24
CA TRP A 86 6.64 -23.27 18.66
C TRP A 86 7.90 -23.60 17.85
N ALA A 87 7.85 -23.47 16.52
CA ALA A 87 8.96 -23.74 15.64
C ALA A 87 10.14 -22.80 15.91
N TRP A 88 9.87 -21.53 16.24
CA TRP A 88 10.89 -20.61 16.73
C TRP A 88 11.56 -21.12 18.00
N ALA A 89 10.78 -21.46 19.03
CA ALA A 89 11.33 -21.93 20.31
C ALA A 89 12.17 -23.22 20.12
N ALA A 90 11.69 -24.15 19.29
CA ALA A 90 12.42 -25.37 18.94
C ALA A 90 13.73 -25.06 18.20
N SER A 91 13.68 -24.18 17.19
CA SER A 91 14.86 -23.75 16.42
C SER A 91 15.89 -23.05 17.30
N ALA A 92 15.44 -22.16 18.18
CA ALA A 92 16.30 -21.43 19.09
C ALA A 92 17.01 -22.38 20.05
N HIS A 93 16.31 -23.39 20.58
CA HIS A 93 16.92 -24.43 21.41
C HIS A 93 17.97 -25.25 20.64
N GLU A 94 17.62 -25.74 19.44
CA GLU A 94 18.53 -26.53 18.59
C GLU A 94 19.80 -25.77 18.21
N LEU A 95 19.68 -24.46 17.97
CA LEU A 95 20.80 -23.58 17.65
C LEU A 95 21.60 -23.09 18.86
N GLY A 96 21.37 -23.68 20.05
CA GLY A 96 22.16 -23.44 21.26
C GLY A 96 21.62 -22.35 22.20
N GLY A 97 20.33 -22.04 22.10
CA GLY A 97 19.62 -21.16 23.04
C GLY A 97 19.62 -21.72 24.47
N THR A 98 19.40 -20.82 25.44
CA THR A 98 19.45 -21.18 26.88
C THR A 98 18.13 -21.67 27.45
N GLU A 99 17.03 -21.52 26.70
CA GLU A 99 15.70 -21.97 27.09
C GLU A 99 15.56 -23.49 26.92
N ALA A 100 14.65 -24.08 27.70
CA ALA A 100 14.34 -25.50 27.61
C ALA A 100 13.66 -25.84 26.27
N ALA A 101 13.89 -27.05 25.77
CA ALA A 101 13.19 -27.54 24.57
C ALA A 101 11.67 -27.49 24.80
N PRO A 102 10.88 -26.94 23.86
CA PRO A 102 9.43 -26.96 23.98
C PRO A 102 8.90 -28.39 23.86
N ASP A 103 7.87 -28.72 24.63
CA ASP A 103 7.22 -30.03 24.59
C ASP A 103 6.43 -30.20 23.29
N PHE A 104 6.87 -31.11 22.43
CA PHE A 104 6.26 -31.36 21.13
C PHE A 104 4.85 -31.95 21.24
N ASP A 105 4.65 -32.95 22.10
CA ASP A 105 3.37 -33.66 22.18
C ASP A 105 2.29 -32.75 22.78
N ALA A 106 2.67 -31.93 23.78
CA ALA A 106 1.79 -30.93 24.35
C ALA A 106 1.42 -29.84 23.33
N ALA A 107 2.38 -29.36 22.53
CA ALA A 107 2.13 -28.38 21.48
C ALA A 107 1.21 -28.92 20.39
N VAL A 108 1.44 -30.15 19.91
CA VAL A 108 0.58 -30.82 18.92
C VAL A 108 -0.86 -30.91 19.43
N ALA A 109 -1.05 -31.32 20.70
CA ALA A 109 -2.39 -31.42 21.28
C ALA A 109 -3.11 -30.07 21.38
N ALA A 110 -2.38 -29.01 21.77
CA ALA A 110 -2.91 -27.65 21.86
C ALA A 110 -3.28 -27.09 20.48
N ILE A 111 -2.36 -27.13 19.52
CA ILE A 111 -2.54 -26.59 18.17
C ILE A 111 -3.67 -27.33 17.45
N ARG A 112 -3.78 -28.66 17.62
CA ARG A 112 -4.89 -29.45 17.06
C ARG A 112 -6.24 -29.04 17.65
N ALA A 113 -6.30 -28.66 18.92
CA ALA A 113 -7.52 -28.15 19.54
C ALA A 113 -7.87 -26.75 18.99
N ALA A 114 -6.89 -25.86 18.90
CA ALA A 114 -7.04 -24.51 18.34
C ALA A 114 -7.54 -24.56 16.88
N ALA A 115 -6.91 -25.38 16.02
CA ALA A 115 -7.31 -25.55 14.62
C ALA A 115 -8.76 -26.04 14.48
N ARG A 116 -9.25 -26.89 15.39
CA ARG A 116 -10.65 -27.35 15.37
C ARG A 116 -11.62 -26.27 15.79
N GLU A 117 -11.25 -25.43 16.75
CA GLU A 117 -12.08 -24.32 17.21
C GLU A 117 -12.17 -23.19 16.17
N GLU A 118 -11.06 -22.96 15.45
CA GLU A 118 -10.95 -21.99 14.36
C GLU A 118 -11.67 -22.45 13.09
N SER A 119 -11.74 -23.77 12.85
CA SER A 119 -12.27 -24.33 11.61
C SER A 119 -13.63 -23.75 11.21
N ASN A 120 -13.73 -23.40 9.93
CA ASN A 120 -14.89 -22.71 9.39
C ASN A 120 -15.15 -23.16 7.95
N SER A 121 -15.90 -24.25 7.82
CA SER A 121 -16.22 -24.83 6.52
C SER A 121 -17.05 -23.89 5.62
N GLU A 122 -17.88 -23.02 6.22
CA GLU A 122 -18.68 -22.05 5.46
C GLU A 122 -17.79 -20.98 4.83
N LEU A 123 -16.83 -20.44 5.58
CA LEU A 123 -15.85 -19.48 5.07
C LEU A 123 -14.99 -20.10 3.97
N THR A 124 -14.44 -21.29 4.22
CA THR A 124 -13.62 -22.02 3.25
C THR A 124 -14.40 -22.32 1.96
N TRP A 125 -15.66 -22.72 2.08
CA TRP A 125 -16.56 -22.90 0.95
C TRP A 125 -16.77 -21.60 0.16
N LEU A 126 -17.14 -20.50 0.83
CA LEU A 126 -17.44 -19.22 0.19
C LEU A 126 -16.24 -18.71 -0.62
N LEU A 127 -15.05 -18.75 -0.03
CA LEU A 127 -13.83 -18.27 -0.67
C LEU A 127 -13.44 -19.14 -1.87
N HIS A 128 -13.60 -20.46 -1.76
CA HIS A 128 -13.40 -21.37 -2.89
C HIS A 128 -14.40 -21.09 -4.02
N GLU A 129 -15.69 -20.95 -3.71
CA GLU A 129 -16.72 -20.65 -4.71
C GLU A 129 -16.52 -19.29 -5.37
N ALA A 130 -16.03 -18.29 -4.63
CA ALA A 130 -15.68 -16.97 -5.15
C ALA A 130 -14.52 -17.07 -6.14
N GLN A 131 -13.46 -17.81 -5.79
CA GLN A 131 -12.32 -18.05 -6.67
C GLN A 131 -12.74 -18.77 -7.97
N GLU A 132 -13.54 -19.84 -7.88
CA GLU A 132 -14.05 -20.58 -9.05
C GLU A 132 -14.91 -19.69 -9.98
N ARG A 133 -15.60 -18.70 -9.41
CA ARG A 133 -16.40 -17.72 -10.16
C ARG A 133 -15.62 -16.46 -10.55
N ASN A 134 -14.32 -16.41 -10.27
CA ASN A 134 -13.48 -15.23 -10.49
C ASN A 134 -14.09 -13.95 -9.88
N LYS A 135 -14.55 -14.07 -8.62
CA LYS A 135 -15.05 -12.97 -7.80
C LYS A 135 -14.02 -12.66 -6.72
N THR A 136 -13.79 -11.37 -6.50
CA THR A 136 -12.95 -10.92 -5.38
C THR A 136 -13.68 -11.18 -4.07
N ALA A 137 -12.96 -11.70 -3.08
CA ALA A 137 -13.44 -11.82 -1.73
C ALA A 137 -12.44 -11.19 -0.75
N LEU A 138 -12.95 -10.47 0.24
CA LEU A 138 -12.17 -9.93 1.34
C LEU A 138 -12.67 -10.58 2.62
N TRP A 139 -11.79 -10.88 3.55
CA TRP A 139 -12.18 -11.45 4.82
C TRP A 139 -11.25 -10.97 5.92
N ASP A 140 -11.70 -11.00 7.17
CA ASP A 140 -10.90 -10.86 8.38
C ASP A 140 -11.54 -11.71 9.49
N ASP A 141 -11.15 -11.48 10.74
CA ASP A 141 -11.61 -12.28 11.88
C ASP A 141 -13.12 -12.17 12.14
N ASP A 142 -13.73 -11.05 11.73
CA ASP A 142 -15.11 -10.71 12.06
C ASP A 142 -16.02 -10.90 10.84
N GLU A 143 -15.56 -10.48 9.67
CA GLU A 143 -16.39 -10.36 8.47
C GLU A 143 -15.75 -10.96 7.22
N VAL A 144 -16.59 -11.45 6.31
CA VAL A 144 -16.24 -11.82 4.94
C VAL A 144 -17.16 -11.10 3.97
N SER A 145 -16.62 -10.67 2.83
CA SER A 145 -17.36 -10.01 1.77
C SER A 145 -16.97 -10.56 0.40
N VAL A 146 -17.92 -10.54 -0.53
CA VAL A 146 -17.69 -10.87 -1.95
C VAL A 146 -18.05 -9.66 -2.80
N GLY A 147 -17.20 -9.32 -3.77
CA GLY A 147 -17.24 -8.05 -4.52
C GLY A 147 -16.65 -6.89 -3.71
N LEU A 148 -16.63 -5.71 -4.32
CA LEU A 148 -16.07 -4.49 -3.73
C LEU A 148 -17.01 -3.29 -3.90
N GLY A 149 -17.03 -2.39 -2.93
CA GLY A 149 -17.85 -1.18 -2.92
C GLY A 149 -19.34 -1.49 -3.10
N LYS A 150 -20.01 -0.78 -4.00
CA LYS A 150 -21.41 -1.00 -4.38
C LYS A 150 -21.72 -2.37 -4.98
N GLY A 151 -20.70 -3.09 -5.42
CA GLY A 151 -20.82 -4.47 -5.88
C GLY A 151 -20.53 -5.50 -4.80
N SER A 152 -20.32 -5.08 -3.54
CA SER A 152 -20.03 -5.98 -2.43
C SER A 152 -21.27 -6.38 -1.63
N GLU A 153 -21.20 -7.54 -1.00
CA GLU A 153 -22.04 -7.91 0.15
C GLU A 153 -21.16 -8.50 1.24
N THR A 154 -21.46 -8.18 2.50
CA THR A 154 -20.63 -8.52 3.67
C THR A 154 -21.46 -9.25 4.71
N TRP A 155 -20.89 -10.28 5.32
CA TRP A 155 -21.50 -11.06 6.39
C TRP A 155 -20.49 -11.34 7.50
N PRO A 156 -20.94 -11.58 8.75
CA PRO A 156 -20.09 -12.16 9.77
C PRO A 156 -19.54 -13.51 9.30
N VAL A 157 -18.27 -13.82 9.61
CA VAL A 157 -17.62 -15.06 9.13
C VAL A 157 -18.31 -16.36 9.56
N ARG A 158 -19.17 -16.31 10.60
CA ARG A 158 -19.96 -17.46 11.10
C ARG A 158 -21.47 -17.33 10.80
N ALA A 159 -21.84 -16.47 9.86
CA ALA A 159 -23.23 -16.25 9.45
C ALA A 159 -23.32 -16.01 7.93
N ILE A 160 -22.64 -16.87 7.16
CA ILE A 160 -22.59 -16.80 5.70
C ILE A 160 -23.89 -17.39 5.13
N PRO A 161 -24.52 -16.77 4.12
CA PRO A 161 -25.74 -17.32 3.52
C PRO A 161 -25.47 -18.57 2.69
N ASP A 162 -26.39 -19.53 2.70
CA ASP A 162 -26.31 -20.76 1.90
C ASP A 162 -26.26 -20.52 0.39
N ALA A 163 -26.85 -19.40 -0.07
CA ALA A 163 -26.95 -19.05 -1.49
C ALA A 163 -26.67 -17.55 -1.72
N PRO A 164 -25.39 -17.14 -1.77
CA PRO A 164 -24.99 -15.79 -2.11
C PRO A 164 -25.49 -15.38 -3.51
N GLY A 165 -25.83 -14.10 -3.69
CA GLY A 165 -26.22 -13.51 -4.96
C GLY A 165 -25.06 -13.33 -5.95
N TRP A 166 -24.41 -14.41 -6.37
CA TRP A 166 -23.16 -14.38 -7.17
C TRP A 166 -23.19 -13.46 -8.40
N ASP A 167 -24.34 -13.33 -9.05
CA ASP A 167 -24.51 -12.52 -10.26
C ASP A 167 -24.49 -11.02 -9.99
N THR A 168 -24.77 -10.58 -8.76
CA THR A 168 -24.77 -9.15 -8.41
C THR A 168 -23.38 -8.65 -8.03
N TYR A 169 -22.47 -9.55 -7.64
CA TYR A 169 -21.16 -9.15 -7.13
C TYR A 169 -20.22 -8.69 -8.24
N HIS A 170 -19.59 -7.55 -8.01
CA HIS A 170 -18.58 -6.99 -8.91
C HIS A 170 -17.64 -6.07 -8.14
N ASP A 171 -16.53 -5.74 -8.76
CA ASP A 171 -15.52 -4.87 -8.17
C ASP A 171 -15.73 -3.44 -8.64
N VAL A 172 -15.36 -2.49 -7.79
CA VAL A 172 -15.24 -1.07 -8.12
C VAL A 172 -13.78 -0.75 -8.48
N PRO A 173 -13.52 0.30 -9.28
CA PRO A 173 -12.15 0.69 -9.60
C PRO A 173 -11.33 1.06 -8.36
N ILE A 174 -10.06 0.63 -8.32
CA ILE A 174 -9.13 0.85 -7.19
C ILE A 174 -7.85 1.52 -7.68
N GLY A 175 -7.49 2.63 -7.03
CA GLY A 175 -6.18 3.26 -7.11
C GLY A 175 -5.37 3.05 -5.83
N ILE A 176 -4.15 2.51 -5.92
CA ILE A 176 -3.21 2.37 -4.80
C ILE A 176 -2.17 3.48 -4.87
N VAL A 177 -1.89 4.14 -3.74
CA VAL A 177 -0.83 5.16 -3.65
C VAL A 177 0.19 4.76 -2.59
N THR A 178 1.45 4.63 -2.99
CA THR A 178 2.59 4.47 -2.10
C THR A 178 3.72 5.43 -2.48
N GLY A 179 4.79 5.43 -1.68
CA GLY A 179 5.90 6.37 -1.81
C GLY A 179 6.45 6.78 -0.45
N THR A 180 7.54 7.53 -0.47
CA THR A 180 8.12 8.09 0.75
C THR A 180 7.33 9.32 1.17
N ASN A 181 7.33 10.34 0.31
CA ASN A 181 6.63 11.60 0.54
C ASN A 181 5.50 11.81 -0.47
N GLY A 182 4.49 12.61 -0.10
CA GLY A 182 3.40 13.02 -1.01
C GLY A 182 2.18 12.10 -1.06
N LYS A 183 2.27 10.87 -0.52
CA LYS A 183 1.18 9.86 -0.51
C LYS A 183 -0.20 10.47 -0.16
N THR A 184 -0.34 10.98 1.05
CA THR A 184 -1.63 11.48 1.55
C THR A 184 -2.14 12.69 0.78
N THR A 185 -1.25 13.60 0.36
CA THR A 185 -1.64 14.73 -0.51
C THR A 185 -2.17 14.23 -1.85
N THR A 186 -1.51 13.25 -2.46
CA THR A 186 -1.97 12.63 -3.71
C THR A 186 -3.28 11.88 -3.54
N VAL A 187 -3.47 11.15 -2.44
CA VAL A 187 -4.75 10.50 -2.11
C VAL A 187 -5.87 11.53 -2.01
N ARG A 188 -5.65 12.64 -1.29
CA ARG A 188 -6.64 13.71 -1.14
C ARG A 188 -6.98 14.37 -2.48
N LEU A 189 -5.97 14.66 -3.31
CA LEU A 189 -6.18 15.17 -4.66
C LEU A 189 -6.99 14.21 -5.52
N ALA A 190 -6.64 12.92 -5.53
CA ALA A 190 -7.34 11.91 -6.31
C ALA A 190 -8.80 11.74 -5.87
N VAL A 191 -9.05 11.71 -4.55
CA VAL A 191 -10.40 11.69 -3.97
C VAL A 191 -11.18 12.93 -4.40
N HIS A 192 -10.58 14.12 -4.34
CA HIS A 192 -11.23 15.37 -4.72
C HIS A 192 -11.58 15.42 -6.21
N ILE A 193 -10.68 14.94 -7.08
CA ILE A 193 -10.92 14.82 -8.52
C ILE A 193 -12.06 13.85 -8.81
N LEU A 194 -12.03 12.65 -8.23
CA LEU A 194 -13.10 11.65 -8.43
C LEU A 194 -14.45 12.15 -7.91
N LYS A 195 -14.49 12.83 -6.75
CA LYS A 195 -15.69 13.50 -6.24
C LYS A 195 -16.22 14.56 -7.21
N THR A 196 -15.32 15.36 -7.78
CA THR A 196 -15.67 16.38 -8.79
C THR A 196 -16.27 15.73 -10.04
N ALA A 197 -15.78 14.56 -10.42
CA ALA A 197 -16.33 13.73 -11.50
C ALA A 197 -17.64 12.99 -11.14
N GLY A 198 -18.16 13.17 -9.92
CA GLY A 198 -19.45 12.61 -9.49
C GLY A 198 -19.38 11.24 -8.82
N HIS A 199 -18.18 10.73 -8.52
CA HIS A 199 -18.01 9.46 -7.82
C HIS A 199 -18.28 9.54 -6.32
N THR A 200 -18.71 8.42 -5.75
CA THR A 200 -18.71 8.21 -4.29
C THR A 200 -17.45 7.45 -3.92
N VAL A 201 -16.46 8.18 -3.41
CA VAL A 201 -15.10 7.70 -3.26
C VAL A 201 -14.86 7.21 -1.85
N GLY A 202 -14.43 5.97 -1.74
CA GLY A 202 -13.87 5.44 -0.52
C GLY A 202 -12.37 5.71 -0.44
N CYS A 203 -11.83 6.10 0.71
CA CYS A 203 -10.39 6.23 0.88
C CYS A 203 -9.86 5.76 2.22
N SER A 204 -8.65 5.19 2.20
CA SER A 204 -7.85 4.88 3.39
C SER A 204 -6.54 5.63 3.33
N SER A 205 -6.12 6.24 4.43
CA SER A 205 -4.92 7.07 4.51
C SER A 205 -4.24 6.94 5.87
N THR A 206 -3.08 7.59 6.01
CA THR A 206 -2.38 7.70 7.30
C THR A 206 -3.16 8.54 8.33
N ASP A 207 -4.19 9.29 7.91
CA ASP A 207 -4.94 10.19 8.80
C ASP A 207 -6.35 9.67 9.13
N TRP A 208 -6.97 8.88 8.24
CA TRP A 208 -8.33 8.37 8.38
C TRP A 208 -8.74 7.36 7.30
N ILE A 209 -9.87 6.69 7.56
CA ILE A 209 -10.76 6.13 6.53
C ILE A 209 -11.98 7.03 6.34
N ALA A 210 -12.40 7.24 5.09
CA ALA A 210 -13.54 8.08 4.76
C ALA A 210 -14.30 7.59 3.51
N VAL A 211 -15.56 7.99 3.42
CA VAL A 211 -16.36 7.96 2.19
C VAL A 211 -16.74 9.40 1.85
N ASN A 212 -16.15 9.93 0.79
CA ASN A 212 -16.16 11.35 0.47
C ASN A 212 -15.80 12.21 1.70
N ASP A 213 -16.70 13.10 2.12
CA ASP A 213 -16.49 14.01 3.25
C ASP A 213 -16.84 13.38 4.62
N THR A 214 -17.34 12.14 4.62
CA THR A 214 -17.72 11.44 5.85
C THR A 214 -16.56 10.58 6.33
N VAL A 215 -15.88 11.03 7.37
CA VAL A 215 -14.86 10.25 8.07
C VAL A 215 -15.54 9.12 8.86
N LEU A 216 -15.15 7.88 8.57
CA LEU A 216 -15.65 6.70 9.28
C LEU A 216 -14.87 6.47 10.57
N ASP A 217 -13.54 6.62 10.51
CA ASP A 217 -12.64 6.54 11.65
C ASP A 217 -11.34 7.32 11.42
N ARG A 218 -10.69 7.77 12.50
CA ARG A 218 -9.47 8.58 12.49
C ARG A 218 -8.29 7.81 13.05
N GLY A 219 -7.14 7.93 12.39
CA GLY A 219 -5.92 7.22 12.75
C GLY A 219 -5.19 6.72 11.52
N ASP A 220 -4.08 6.03 11.73
CA ASP A 220 -3.31 5.43 10.64
C ASP A 220 -4.01 4.15 10.13
N TRP A 221 -4.65 4.30 8.97
CA TRP A 221 -5.35 3.23 8.25
C TRP A 221 -4.69 2.94 6.89
N SER A 222 -3.39 3.23 6.74
CA SER A 222 -2.62 3.07 5.50
C SER A 222 -2.19 1.62 5.18
N GLY A 223 -3.06 0.65 5.50
CA GLY A 223 -2.82 -0.79 5.32
C GLY A 223 -4.10 -1.60 5.09
N PRO A 224 -4.01 -2.94 5.08
CA PRO A 224 -5.10 -3.82 4.65
C PRO A 224 -6.44 -3.63 5.39
N GLY A 225 -6.42 -3.34 6.69
CA GLY A 225 -7.65 -3.11 7.46
C GLY A 225 -8.44 -1.88 6.97
N GLY A 226 -7.73 -0.79 6.64
CA GLY A 226 -8.36 0.41 6.10
C GLY A 226 -8.94 0.17 4.71
N ALA A 227 -8.18 -0.53 3.86
CA ALA A 227 -8.65 -0.94 2.53
C ALA A 227 -9.93 -1.78 2.60
N ARG A 228 -9.96 -2.83 3.44
CA ARG A 228 -11.14 -3.69 3.59
C ARG A 228 -12.35 -2.93 4.08
N THR A 229 -12.18 -2.08 5.10
CA THR A 229 -13.28 -1.29 5.69
C THR A 229 -13.95 -0.40 4.65
N VAL A 230 -13.14 0.24 3.79
CA VAL A 230 -13.61 1.10 2.70
C VAL A 230 -14.27 0.28 1.59
N LEU A 231 -13.66 -0.83 1.20
CA LEU A 231 -14.13 -1.67 0.10
C LEU A 231 -15.39 -2.48 0.45
N ARG A 232 -15.80 -2.53 1.72
CA ARG A 232 -17.09 -3.08 2.16
C ARG A 232 -18.24 -2.07 2.15
N GLN A 233 -17.96 -0.78 1.87
CA GLN A 233 -18.99 0.25 1.85
C GLN A 233 -19.79 0.17 0.54
N GLN A 234 -21.05 -0.28 0.60
CA GLN A 234 -21.93 -0.43 -0.57
C GLN A 234 -22.30 0.89 -1.27
N THR A 235 -21.96 2.04 -0.69
CA THR A 235 -22.12 3.34 -1.36
C THR A 235 -20.92 3.70 -2.23
N VAL A 236 -19.76 3.07 -2.01
CA VAL A 236 -18.51 3.40 -2.71
C VAL A 236 -18.54 2.87 -4.14
N ASP A 237 -18.20 3.70 -5.11
CA ASP A 237 -18.09 3.30 -6.52
C ASP A 237 -16.70 3.49 -7.14
N ALA A 238 -15.74 4.02 -6.38
CA ALA A 238 -14.30 4.01 -6.65
C ALA A 238 -13.53 4.12 -5.33
N ALA A 239 -12.34 3.53 -5.23
CA ALA A 239 -11.52 3.55 -4.01
C ALA A 239 -10.10 4.04 -4.25
N ILE A 240 -9.59 4.92 -3.36
CA ILE A 240 -8.18 5.33 -3.32
C ILE A 240 -7.54 4.87 -2.01
N LEU A 241 -6.55 3.99 -2.12
CA LEU A 241 -5.93 3.30 -0.99
C LEU A 241 -4.49 3.79 -0.78
N GLU A 242 -4.25 4.56 0.28
CA GLU A 242 -2.87 4.79 0.73
C GLU A 242 -2.29 3.50 1.30
N THR A 243 -1.10 3.15 0.85
CA THR A 243 -0.38 1.98 1.35
C THR A 243 1.01 2.40 1.80
N ALA A 244 1.23 2.43 3.12
CA ALA A 244 2.51 2.79 3.70
C ALA A 244 3.44 1.58 3.84
N ARG A 245 4.72 1.85 4.08
CA ARG A 245 5.77 0.84 4.31
C ARG A 245 5.36 -0.15 5.41
N GLY A 246 4.88 0.35 6.54
CA GLY A 246 4.46 -0.49 7.67
C GLY A 246 3.34 -1.46 7.31
N GLY A 247 2.36 -1.00 6.51
CA GLY A 247 1.29 -1.86 5.99
C GLY A 247 1.83 -2.98 5.10
N LEU A 248 2.69 -2.63 4.13
CA LEU A 248 3.28 -3.58 3.18
C LEU A 248 4.13 -4.65 3.87
N LEU A 249 5.05 -4.23 4.75
CA LEU A 249 5.93 -5.14 5.48
C LEU A 249 5.16 -6.07 6.42
N ARG A 250 4.24 -5.50 7.19
CA ARG A 250 3.58 -6.27 8.25
C ARG A 250 2.44 -7.12 7.71
N ARG A 251 1.66 -6.60 6.76
CA ARG A 251 0.37 -7.20 6.41
C ARG A 251 0.16 -7.40 4.90
N GLY A 252 1.09 -6.95 4.06
CA GLY A 252 0.96 -7.03 2.61
C GLY A 252 -0.02 -6.00 2.04
N LEU A 253 -0.54 -6.31 0.85
CA LEU A 253 -1.51 -5.46 0.16
C LEU A 253 -2.92 -5.69 0.71
N GLY A 254 -3.75 -4.64 0.69
CA GLY A 254 -5.15 -4.75 1.07
C GLY A 254 -6.03 -5.46 0.04
N VAL A 255 -5.54 -5.59 -1.19
CA VAL A 255 -6.23 -6.16 -2.34
C VAL A 255 -5.26 -6.98 -3.19
N GLU A 256 -5.79 -8.00 -3.87
CA GLU A 256 -4.98 -8.83 -4.77
C GLU A 256 -4.79 -8.18 -6.15
N ARG A 257 -5.75 -7.32 -6.54
CA ARG A 257 -5.80 -6.64 -7.83
C ARG A 257 -6.25 -5.20 -7.66
N ALA A 258 -5.73 -4.34 -8.52
CA ALA A 258 -6.15 -2.95 -8.65
C ALA A 258 -6.09 -2.52 -10.12
N ASP A 259 -6.75 -1.43 -10.45
CA ASP A 259 -6.72 -0.84 -11.79
C ASP A 259 -5.48 0.02 -11.96
N VAL A 260 -5.06 0.71 -10.90
CA VAL A 260 -3.91 1.61 -10.95
C VAL A 260 -3.12 1.57 -9.64
N ALA A 261 -1.79 1.59 -9.74
CA ALA A 261 -0.90 1.74 -8.60
C ALA A 261 0.10 2.86 -8.90
N LEU A 262 0.41 3.68 -7.90
CA LEU A 262 1.30 4.83 -8.01
C LEU A 262 2.41 4.74 -6.97
N ILE A 263 3.65 4.95 -7.40
CA ILE A 263 4.80 5.16 -6.50
C ILE A 263 5.30 6.60 -6.68
N THR A 264 5.13 7.45 -5.67
CA THR A 264 5.43 8.88 -5.79
C THR A 264 6.93 9.19 -5.81
N ASN A 265 7.73 8.54 -4.97
CA ASN A 265 9.19 8.68 -4.85
C ASN A 265 9.78 7.70 -3.82
N ILE A 266 11.07 7.44 -3.94
CA ILE A 266 11.94 6.73 -3.00
C ILE A 266 12.94 7.74 -2.43
N SER A 267 12.93 7.91 -1.11
CA SER A 267 13.91 8.76 -0.42
C SER A 267 14.13 8.24 0.99
N GLU A 268 15.22 8.69 1.64
CA GLU A 268 15.56 8.23 2.98
C GLU A 268 14.47 8.63 3.97
N ASP A 269 13.91 7.65 4.67
CA ASP A 269 12.82 7.82 5.62
C ASP A 269 12.83 6.68 6.62
N HIS A 270 13.02 7.00 7.90
CA HIS A 270 13.08 6.01 8.98
C HIS A 270 14.13 4.88 8.75
N LEU A 271 15.29 5.22 8.17
CA LEU A 271 16.42 4.28 8.08
C LEU A 271 16.90 3.93 9.50
N GLY A 272 16.92 2.64 9.84
CA GLY A 272 17.29 2.15 11.17
C GLY A 272 16.13 1.61 12.00
N ASP A 273 14.89 2.05 11.75
CA ASP A 273 13.68 1.50 12.40
C ASP A 273 13.09 0.38 11.52
N PHE A 274 13.02 -0.84 12.07
CA PHE A 274 12.35 -2.05 11.54
C PHE A 274 11.92 -2.14 10.06
N GLY A 275 12.80 -2.68 9.20
CA GLY A 275 12.45 -3.24 7.87
C GLY A 275 12.74 -2.37 6.63
N SER A 276 13.71 -1.47 6.68
CA SER A 276 14.39 -0.85 5.53
C SER A 276 15.60 -0.13 6.07
N GLN A 277 16.77 -0.73 5.93
CA GLN A 277 18.02 -0.15 6.44
C GLN A 277 18.77 0.63 5.36
N ASP A 278 18.35 0.50 4.10
CA ASP A 278 18.81 1.28 2.96
C ASP A 278 17.66 1.59 1.97
N LEU A 279 17.98 2.35 0.93
CA LEU A 279 17.03 2.78 -0.09
C LEU A 279 16.58 1.64 -1.01
N ASP A 280 17.41 0.62 -1.22
CA ASP A 280 17.09 -0.51 -2.11
C ASP A 280 16.01 -1.39 -1.46
N GLU A 281 16.13 -1.66 -0.16
CA GLU A 281 15.11 -2.37 0.62
C GLU A 281 13.79 -1.57 0.63
N LEU A 282 13.86 -0.24 0.79
CA LEU A 282 12.69 0.63 0.75
C LEU A 282 11.99 0.62 -0.63
N LEU A 283 12.79 0.60 -1.70
CA LEU A 283 12.31 0.46 -3.07
C LEU A 283 11.62 -0.89 -3.27
N ASP A 284 12.23 -2.00 -2.86
CA ASP A 284 11.64 -3.34 -2.95
C ASP A 284 10.27 -3.42 -2.26
N ILE A 285 10.17 -2.85 -1.06
CA ILE A 285 8.92 -2.81 -0.30
C ILE A 285 7.86 -2.02 -1.04
N LYS A 286 8.17 -0.80 -1.48
CA LYS A 286 7.18 0.04 -2.18
C LYS A 286 6.81 -0.54 -3.54
N TRP A 287 7.72 -1.25 -4.19
CA TRP A 287 7.48 -1.91 -5.47
C TRP A 287 6.43 -3.02 -5.40
N ILE A 288 6.11 -3.55 -4.21
CA ILE A 288 5.10 -4.60 -4.02
C ILE A 288 3.75 -4.23 -4.65
N VAL A 289 3.37 -2.94 -4.62
CA VAL A 289 2.12 -2.47 -5.22
C VAL A 289 2.01 -2.79 -6.71
N SER A 290 3.14 -2.95 -7.42
CA SER A 290 3.17 -3.34 -8.84
C SER A 290 2.50 -4.70 -9.09
N ARG A 291 2.55 -5.63 -8.12
CA ARG A 291 1.94 -6.97 -8.24
C ARG A 291 0.42 -6.90 -8.41
N ALA A 292 -0.24 -5.89 -7.85
CA ALA A 292 -1.69 -5.72 -7.96
C ALA A 292 -2.14 -5.27 -9.36
N VAL A 293 -1.22 -4.69 -10.15
CA VAL A 293 -1.53 -4.08 -11.45
C VAL A 293 -0.82 -4.75 -12.63
N GLU A 294 0.19 -5.59 -12.39
CA GLU A 294 1.04 -6.19 -13.44
C GLU A 294 0.26 -6.84 -14.59
N LYS A 295 -0.85 -7.53 -14.29
CA LYS A 295 -1.61 -8.31 -15.29
C LYS A 295 -2.77 -7.57 -15.95
N SER A 296 -3.29 -6.51 -15.33
CA SER A 296 -4.56 -5.91 -15.76
C SER A 296 -4.74 -4.44 -15.44
N GLY A 297 -3.73 -3.79 -14.86
CA GLY A 297 -3.78 -2.40 -14.46
C GLY A 297 -2.56 -1.63 -14.97
N ARG A 298 -2.39 -0.41 -14.47
CA ARG A 298 -1.28 0.47 -14.83
C ARG A 298 -0.45 0.86 -13.60
N LEU A 299 0.86 0.78 -13.74
CA LEU A 299 1.80 1.28 -12.74
C LEU A 299 2.28 2.68 -13.14
N ILE A 300 2.06 3.66 -12.27
CA ILE A 300 2.47 5.05 -12.46
C ILE A 300 3.72 5.32 -11.64
N LEU A 301 4.76 5.83 -12.29
CA LEU A 301 6.07 6.07 -11.68
C LEU A 301 6.55 7.50 -11.91
N ASN A 302 7.41 7.96 -11.00
CA ASN A 302 8.06 9.26 -11.11
C ASN A 302 9.34 9.16 -11.96
N ALA A 303 9.37 9.84 -13.10
CA ALA A 303 10.54 9.84 -13.99
C ALA A 303 11.70 10.67 -13.44
N ASP A 304 11.46 11.52 -12.44
CA ASP A 304 12.49 12.29 -11.73
C ASP A 304 13.21 11.45 -10.66
N ASP A 305 12.78 10.20 -10.43
CA ASP A 305 13.37 9.26 -9.49
C ASP A 305 14.17 8.17 -10.21
N ALA A 306 15.50 8.27 -10.15
CA ALA A 306 16.40 7.37 -10.86
C ALA A 306 16.24 5.89 -10.43
N MET A 307 15.91 5.63 -9.17
CA MET A 307 15.73 4.27 -8.66
C MET A 307 14.47 3.62 -9.23
N LEU A 308 13.38 4.39 -9.36
CA LEU A 308 12.15 3.92 -10.03
C LEU A 308 12.39 3.69 -11.52
N VAL A 309 13.11 4.59 -12.19
CA VAL A 309 13.49 4.43 -13.61
C VAL A 309 14.30 3.15 -13.82
N GLU A 310 15.29 2.90 -12.98
CA GLU A 310 16.11 1.68 -13.08
C GLU A 310 15.28 0.41 -12.86
N LYS A 311 14.51 0.34 -11.77
CA LYS A 311 13.69 -0.84 -11.44
C LYS A 311 12.59 -1.12 -12.45
N SER A 312 12.07 -0.08 -13.12
CA SER A 312 11.02 -0.23 -14.13
C SER A 312 11.44 -1.09 -15.34
N ARG A 313 12.74 -1.27 -15.59
CA ARG A 313 13.25 -2.08 -16.69
C ARG A 313 12.90 -3.56 -16.56
N ASP A 314 12.64 -4.03 -15.34
CA ASP A 314 12.27 -5.41 -15.04
C ASP A 314 10.74 -5.61 -15.00
N TYR A 315 9.96 -4.54 -15.23
CA TYR A 315 8.50 -4.60 -15.17
C TYR A 315 7.90 -4.94 -16.53
N ALA A 316 7.05 -5.97 -16.55
CA ALA A 316 6.40 -6.45 -17.77
C ALA A 316 5.01 -5.83 -18.02
N GLY A 317 4.43 -5.13 -17.03
CA GLY A 317 3.09 -4.55 -17.13
C GLY A 317 3.06 -3.15 -17.75
N GLU A 318 1.86 -2.57 -17.84
CA GLU A 318 1.65 -1.25 -18.40
C GLU A 318 2.20 -0.14 -17.48
N LEU A 319 2.99 0.77 -18.06
CA LEU A 319 3.57 1.92 -17.37
C LEU A 319 2.91 3.22 -17.80
N ALA A 320 2.83 4.16 -16.86
CA ALA A 320 2.75 5.59 -17.17
C ALA A 320 3.74 6.35 -16.28
N TRP A 321 4.15 7.52 -16.76
CA TRP A 321 5.14 8.34 -16.07
C TRP A 321 4.59 9.71 -15.71
N PHE A 322 5.10 10.28 -14.63
CA PHE A 322 4.99 11.72 -14.39
C PHE A 322 6.35 12.35 -14.15
N SER A 323 6.48 13.63 -14.47
CA SER A 323 7.75 14.37 -14.37
C SER A 323 7.52 15.87 -14.20
N LEU A 324 8.36 16.54 -13.42
CA LEU A 324 8.44 18.01 -13.40
C LEU A 324 9.33 18.57 -14.52
N ASP A 325 9.95 17.69 -15.31
CA ASP A 325 10.80 18.01 -16.47
C ASP A 325 10.18 17.41 -17.75
N PRO A 326 9.73 18.24 -18.71
CA PRO A 326 9.12 17.76 -19.95
C PRO A 326 10.17 17.16 -20.90
N ASP A 327 11.45 17.52 -20.73
CA ASP A 327 12.58 17.04 -21.53
C ASP A 327 13.27 15.80 -20.90
N ASN A 328 12.67 15.23 -19.85
CA ASN A 328 13.19 14.05 -19.17
C ASN A 328 13.36 12.88 -20.17
N PRO A 329 14.55 12.25 -20.27
CA PRO A 329 14.82 11.20 -21.26
C PRO A 329 13.87 9.99 -21.18
N THR A 330 13.43 9.63 -19.97
CA THR A 330 12.47 8.54 -19.75
C THR A 330 11.11 8.88 -20.36
N ILE A 331 10.65 10.12 -20.16
CA ILE A 331 9.40 10.62 -20.77
C ILE A 331 9.51 10.62 -22.28
N ALA A 332 10.59 11.19 -22.84
CA ALA A 332 10.78 11.30 -24.27
C ALA A 332 10.82 9.92 -24.96
N SER A 333 11.51 8.95 -24.36
CA SER A 333 11.53 7.57 -24.87
C SER A 333 10.15 6.93 -24.79
N HIS A 334 9.51 6.98 -23.62
CA HIS A 334 8.24 6.29 -23.39
C HIS A 334 7.11 6.83 -24.28
N THR A 335 6.98 8.15 -24.37
CA THR A 335 5.96 8.80 -25.21
C THR A 335 6.25 8.66 -26.71
N GLY A 336 7.53 8.54 -27.10
CA GLY A 336 7.95 8.22 -28.47
C GLY A 336 7.46 6.85 -28.94
N ASP A 337 7.28 5.92 -28.00
CA ASP A 337 6.73 4.58 -28.24
C ASP A 337 5.20 4.52 -28.06
N GLY A 338 4.53 5.68 -27.93
CA GLY A 338 3.07 5.78 -27.72
C GLY A 338 2.63 5.71 -26.26
N GLY A 339 3.57 5.64 -25.32
CA GLY A 339 3.29 5.55 -23.89
C GLY A 339 2.64 6.81 -23.30
N LEU A 340 2.02 6.63 -22.13
CA LEU A 340 1.28 7.66 -21.39
C LEU A 340 2.19 8.39 -20.40
N ALA A 341 2.21 9.72 -20.45
CA ALA A 341 2.95 10.53 -19.50
C ALA A 341 2.24 11.83 -19.10
N PHE A 342 2.59 12.34 -17.92
CA PHE A 342 2.09 13.61 -17.38
C PHE A 342 3.27 14.49 -16.98
N VAL A 343 3.40 15.65 -17.61
CA VAL A 343 4.56 16.53 -17.38
C VAL A 343 4.16 17.95 -17.02
N LEU A 344 5.06 18.63 -16.32
CA LEU A 344 5.03 20.08 -16.22
C LEU A 344 5.88 20.67 -17.35
N ASP A 345 5.26 21.34 -18.33
CA ASP A 345 5.98 22.12 -19.35
C ASP A 345 5.80 23.61 -19.10
N GLY A 346 6.87 24.26 -18.61
CA GLY A 346 6.80 25.60 -18.05
C GLY A 346 5.88 25.63 -16.83
N ASP A 347 4.72 26.28 -16.97
CA ASP A 347 3.66 26.28 -15.96
C ASP A 347 2.50 25.35 -16.30
N ASP A 348 2.47 24.77 -17.50
CA ASP A 348 1.34 23.98 -17.97
C ASP A 348 1.50 22.51 -17.53
N LEU A 349 0.52 21.97 -16.82
CA LEU A 349 0.40 20.52 -16.60
C LEU A 349 -0.22 19.89 -17.85
N VAL A 350 0.45 18.88 -18.38
CA VAL A 350 0.16 18.34 -19.71
C VAL A 350 0.13 16.83 -19.68
N LYS A 351 -0.91 16.24 -20.30
CA LYS A 351 -0.96 14.82 -20.66
C LYS A 351 -0.32 14.62 -22.05
N LEU A 352 0.53 13.62 -22.15
CA LEU A 352 1.20 13.15 -23.37
C LEU A 352 0.78 11.70 -23.61
N GLU A 353 0.25 11.40 -24.80
CA GLU A 353 -0.20 10.06 -25.19
C GLU A 353 -0.30 10.00 -26.72
N ASP A 354 0.19 8.94 -27.36
CA ASP A 354 0.14 8.74 -28.82
C ASP A 354 0.63 9.94 -29.67
N GLY A 355 1.67 10.63 -29.18
CA GLY A 355 2.20 11.86 -29.80
C GLY A 355 1.26 13.09 -29.68
N GLY A 356 0.10 12.92 -29.05
CA GLY A 356 -0.82 13.96 -28.64
C GLY A 356 -0.33 14.68 -27.39
N ARG A 357 -0.68 15.97 -27.32
CA ARG A 357 -0.39 16.84 -26.19
C ARG A 357 -1.66 17.56 -25.77
N VAL A 358 -2.11 17.34 -24.53
CA VAL A 358 -3.33 17.95 -24.00
C VAL A 358 -3.04 18.66 -22.69
N MET A 359 -3.31 19.97 -22.65
CA MET A 359 -3.18 20.76 -21.44
C MET A 359 -4.32 20.44 -20.45
N ILE A 360 -3.95 20.21 -19.18
CA ILE A 360 -4.88 20.01 -18.07
C ILE A 360 -5.21 21.37 -17.44
N CYS A 361 -4.22 21.99 -16.79
CA CYS A 361 -4.32 23.31 -16.17
C CYS A 361 -2.92 23.89 -15.97
N ARG A 362 -2.80 25.11 -15.43
CA ARG A 362 -1.52 25.67 -14.99
C ARG A 362 -1.25 25.39 -13.53
N SER A 363 0.03 25.29 -13.19
CA SER A 363 0.53 25.08 -11.83
C SER A 363 0.00 26.12 -10.84
N HIS A 364 -0.09 27.39 -11.25
CA HIS A 364 -0.60 28.47 -10.40
C HIS A 364 -2.11 28.45 -10.19
N GLU A 365 -2.86 27.71 -11.01
CA GLU A 365 -4.31 27.53 -10.83
C GLU A 365 -4.64 26.47 -9.76
N ILE A 366 -3.64 25.70 -9.32
CA ILE A 366 -3.79 24.67 -8.28
C ILE A 366 -3.56 25.33 -6.91
N PRO A 367 -4.58 25.43 -6.04
CA PRO A 367 -4.46 26.20 -4.80
C PRO A 367 -3.37 25.70 -3.85
N ILE A 368 -3.18 24.38 -3.77
CA ILE A 368 -2.14 23.78 -2.92
C ILE A 368 -0.72 23.90 -3.51
N ALA A 369 -0.58 24.30 -4.77
CA ALA A 369 0.72 24.50 -5.41
C ALA A 369 1.33 25.88 -5.09
N MET A 370 0.64 26.74 -4.33
CA MET A 370 1.15 28.06 -3.89
C MET A 370 1.60 28.94 -5.06
N GLY A 371 0.75 29.09 -6.08
CA GLY A 371 1.12 29.84 -7.29
C GLY A 371 2.25 29.18 -8.09
N GLY A 372 2.43 27.86 -7.96
CA GLY A 372 3.52 27.09 -8.58
C GLY A 372 4.80 26.98 -7.73
N ALA A 373 4.90 27.71 -6.61
CA ALA A 373 6.08 27.67 -5.74
C ALA A 373 6.29 26.31 -5.06
N ALA A 374 5.21 25.61 -4.73
CA ALA A 374 5.27 24.28 -4.10
C ALA A 374 5.42 23.19 -5.17
N ARG A 375 6.61 23.07 -5.77
CA ARG A 375 6.88 22.08 -6.83
C ARG A 375 6.55 20.63 -6.43
N HIS A 376 6.71 20.27 -5.16
CA HIS A 376 6.31 18.95 -4.65
C HIS A 376 4.79 18.73 -4.75
N ASN A 377 3.97 19.77 -4.55
CA ASN A 377 2.53 19.70 -4.76
C ASN A 377 2.14 19.73 -6.24
N VAL A 378 2.96 20.32 -7.11
CA VAL A 378 2.79 20.17 -8.57
C VAL A 378 3.05 18.72 -8.99
N ALA A 379 4.08 18.06 -8.44
CA ALA A 379 4.32 16.63 -8.69
C ALA A 379 3.19 15.75 -8.13
N ASN A 380 2.67 16.06 -6.93
CA ASN A 380 1.50 15.38 -6.38
C ASN A 380 0.26 15.57 -7.27
N ALA A 381 0.07 16.75 -7.86
CA ALA A 381 -1.02 17.02 -8.80
C ALA A 381 -0.88 16.26 -10.12
N LEU A 382 0.32 16.20 -10.71
CA LEU A 382 0.59 15.40 -11.91
C LEU A 382 0.33 13.91 -11.66
N SER A 383 0.80 13.39 -10.54
CA SER A 383 0.59 11.99 -10.18
C SER A 383 -0.88 11.67 -9.86
N ALA A 384 -1.62 12.57 -9.21
CA ALA A 384 -3.06 12.44 -9.00
C ALA A 384 -3.85 12.49 -10.33
N ALA A 385 -3.46 13.37 -11.26
CA ALA A 385 -4.04 13.44 -12.60
C ALA A 385 -3.81 12.13 -13.37
N ALA A 386 -2.58 11.60 -13.32
CA ALA A 386 -2.25 10.32 -13.94
C ALA A 386 -3.05 9.16 -13.33
N LEU A 387 -3.16 9.12 -11.99
CA LEU A 387 -3.91 8.09 -11.27
C LEU A 387 -5.39 8.09 -11.67
N THR A 388 -6.01 9.27 -11.70
CA THR A 388 -7.44 9.42 -11.98
C THR A 388 -7.79 9.29 -13.47
N ASP A 389 -6.92 9.71 -14.38
CA ASP A 389 -7.05 9.43 -15.82
C ASP A 389 -7.03 7.92 -16.09
N ALA A 390 -6.11 7.19 -15.44
CA ALA A 390 -6.03 5.73 -15.55
C ALA A 390 -7.24 5.00 -14.90
N LEU A 391 -7.97 5.66 -14.00
CA LEU A 391 -9.28 5.20 -13.48
C LEU A 391 -10.47 5.60 -14.39
N GLY A 392 -10.20 6.25 -15.53
CA GLY A 392 -11.22 6.62 -16.52
C GLY A 392 -11.85 8.00 -16.33
N VAL A 393 -11.31 8.85 -15.45
CA VAL A 393 -11.83 10.21 -15.25
C VAL A 393 -11.46 11.10 -16.44
N GLY A 394 -12.42 11.90 -16.92
CA GLY A 394 -12.19 12.83 -18.03
C GLY A 394 -11.26 14.00 -17.64
N LEU A 395 -10.46 14.48 -18.59
CA LEU A 395 -9.52 15.59 -18.36
C LEU A 395 -10.19 16.89 -17.91
N SER A 396 -11.47 17.12 -18.23
CA SER A 396 -12.23 18.26 -17.70
C SER A 396 -12.43 18.16 -16.20
N ASP A 397 -12.81 16.99 -15.70
CA ASP A 397 -13.08 16.79 -14.28
C ASP A 397 -11.77 16.73 -13.48
N ILE A 398 -10.71 16.18 -14.07
CA ILE A 398 -9.34 16.25 -13.52
C ILE A 398 -8.91 17.71 -13.36
N ARG A 399 -9.06 18.52 -14.42
CA ARG A 399 -8.75 19.96 -14.37
C ARG A 399 -9.54 20.66 -13.27
N ASP A 400 -10.85 20.45 -13.22
CA ASP A 400 -11.72 21.15 -12.29
C ASP A 400 -11.44 20.72 -10.83
N GLY A 401 -11.18 19.43 -10.61
CA GLY A 401 -10.76 18.90 -9.31
C GLY A 401 -9.44 19.52 -8.84
N LEU A 402 -8.41 19.51 -9.69
CA LEU A 402 -7.11 20.11 -9.35
C LEU A 402 -7.20 21.60 -9.00
N LYS A 403 -8.10 22.34 -9.66
CA LYS A 403 -8.28 23.78 -9.47
C LYS A 403 -9.11 24.17 -8.25
N THR A 404 -9.81 23.21 -7.64
CA THR A 404 -10.78 23.51 -6.57
C THR A 404 -10.41 22.95 -5.20
N MET A 405 -9.45 22.02 -5.11
CA MET A 405 -8.99 21.53 -3.81
C MET A 405 -8.21 22.63 -3.06
N LEU A 406 -8.74 23.05 -1.91
CA LEU A 406 -8.15 24.07 -1.07
C LEU A 406 -7.12 23.49 -0.10
N GLN A 407 -6.31 24.36 0.49
CA GLN A 407 -5.27 23.95 1.45
C GLN A 407 -5.88 23.31 2.71
N ASP A 408 -7.03 23.80 3.18
CA ASP A 408 -7.70 23.28 4.38
C ASP A 408 -8.22 21.85 4.20
N GLU A 409 -8.37 21.38 2.96
CA GLU A 409 -8.68 19.99 2.64
C GLU A 409 -7.44 19.09 2.68
N ASN A 410 -6.25 19.71 2.84
CA ASN A 410 -4.98 19.04 3.03
C ASN A 410 -4.30 19.46 4.36
N PRO A 411 -4.96 19.28 5.52
CA PRO A 411 -4.48 19.80 6.79
C PRO A 411 -3.11 19.22 7.16
N GLY A 412 -2.23 20.10 7.66
CA GLY A 412 -0.87 19.82 8.08
C GLY A 412 0.14 19.65 6.93
N ARG A 413 -0.25 19.90 5.67
CA ARG A 413 0.58 19.59 4.49
C ARG A 413 0.66 20.81 3.58
N CYS A 414 1.70 21.61 3.80
CA CYS A 414 1.98 22.86 3.11
C CYS A 414 0.81 23.85 3.19
N ASN A 415 0.33 24.14 4.40
CA ASN A 415 -0.72 25.13 4.65
C ASN A 415 -0.11 26.49 4.95
N LEU A 416 -0.50 27.54 4.19
CA LEU A 416 -0.01 28.89 4.40
C LEU A 416 -1.13 29.78 4.95
N TYR A 417 -0.94 30.26 6.18
CA TYR A 417 -1.89 31.14 6.85
C TYR A 417 -1.33 32.57 6.90
N GLU A 418 -2.18 33.55 6.66
CA GLU A 418 -1.85 34.96 6.93
C GLU A 418 -2.32 35.32 8.34
N LEU A 419 -1.37 35.74 9.18
CA LEU A 419 -1.60 36.19 10.55
C LEU A 419 -0.97 37.56 10.74
N ASP A 420 -1.81 38.60 10.79
CA ASP A 420 -1.40 40.01 10.75
C ASP A 420 -0.44 40.25 9.55
N ASP A 421 0.73 40.84 9.78
CA ASP A 421 1.76 41.09 8.76
C ASP A 421 2.72 39.89 8.57
N ARG A 422 2.30 38.67 8.90
CA ARG A 422 3.14 37.46 8.87
C ARG A 422 2.47 36.34 8.10
N ALA A 423 3.26 35.62 7.32
CA ALA A 423 2.86 34.34 6.75
C ALA A 423 3.36 33.21 7.65
N VAL A 424 2.47 32.29 8.02
CA VAL A 424 2.75 31.11 8.84
C VAL A 424 2.53 29.87 7.99
N LEU A 425 3.62 29.15 7.72
CA LEU A 425 3.60 27.89 6.99
C LEU A 425 3.60 26.72 7.96
N VAL A 426 2.62 25.84 7.85
CA VAL A 426 2.49 24.61 8.64
C VAL A 426 2.66 23.40 7.72
N ASP A 427 3.55 22.48 8.08
CA ASP A 427 3.90 21.31 7.26
C ASP A 427 4.33 20.10 8.12
N PHE A 428 4.21 18.90 7.55
CA PHE A 428 4.52 17.59 8.16
C PHE A 428 5.87 17.00 7.70
N ALA A 429 6.77 17.81 7.14
CA ALA A 429 8.09 17.35 6.73
C ALA A 429 8.86 16.73 7.92
N HIS A 430 9.15 15.43 7.83
CA HIS A 430 9.77 14.62 8.89
C HIS A 430 11.07 13.91 8.45
N ASN A 431 11.46 14.05 7.19
CA ASN A 431 12.69 13.47 6.64
C ASN A 431 13.48 14.51 5.81
N PRO A 432 14.77 14.25 5.53
CA PRO A 432 15.64 15.21 4.82
C PRO A 432 15.08 15.65 3.46
N ALA A 433 14.47 14.74 2.70
CA ALA A 433 13.89 15.03 1.39
C ALA A 433 12.68 15.98 1.50
N ALA A 434 11.76 15.72 2.43
CA ALA A 434 10.62 16.58 2.71
C ALA A 434 11.06 17.97 3.21
N MET A 435 12.04 18.02 4.11
CA MET A 435 12.61 19.28 4.61
C MET A 435 13.25 20.11 3.49
N LYS A 436 13.96 19.47 2.56
CA LYS A 436 14.50 20.14 1.37
C LYS A 436 13.37 20.73 0.50
N ALA A 437 12.32 19.94 0.22
CA ALA A 437 11.17 20.41 -0.56
C ALA A 437 10.46 21.60 0.09
N LEU A 438 10.31 21.58 1.42
CA LEU A 438 9.76 22.69 2.21
C LEU A 438 10.62 23.95 2.08
N PHE A 439 11.95 23.83 2.22
CA PHE A 439 12.85 24.97 2.11
C PHE A 439 12.93 25.56 0.71
N ASP A 440 12.92 24.71 -0.32
CA ASP A 440 12.92 25.17 -1.71
C ASP A 440 11.63 25.97 -2.01
N MET A 441 10.48 25.51 -1.53
CA MET A 441 9.23 26.27 -1.62
C MET A 441 9.28 27.58 -0.82
N ALA A 442 9.72 27.53 0.45
CA ALA A 442 9.78 28.71 1.31
C ALA A 442 10.71 29.81 0.77
N ARG A 443 11.75 29.44 -0.01
CA ARG A 443 12.63 30.39 -0.71
C ARG A 443 11.92 31.11 -1.84
N ALA A 444 11.00 30.45 -2.54
CA ALA A 444 10.22 31.03 -3.63
C ALA A 444 9.13 31.98 -3.11
N VAL A 445 8.67 31.83 -1.86
CA VAL A 445 7.72 32.75 -1.22
C VAL A 445 8.45 34.01 -0.70
N PRO A 446 8.09 35.24 -1.12
CA PRO A 446 8.75 36.46 -0.66
C PRO A 446 8.61 36.67 0.86
N ALA A 447 9.73 36.94 1.55
CA ALA A 447 9.72 37.24 2.98
C ALA A 447 10.90 38.14 3.38
N LYS A 448 10.69 39.06 4.32
CA LYS A 448 11.76 39.90 4.91
C LYS A 448 12.67 39.10 5.85
N ARG A 449 12.09 38.14 6.58
CA ARG A 449 12.77 37.22 7.50
C ARG A 449 12.03 35.90 7.50
N ARG A 450 12.76 34.79 7.55
CA ARG A 450 12.20 33.44 7.70
C ARG A 450 12.66 32.87 9.04
N VAL A 451 11.74 32.23 9.76
CA VAL A 451 11.99 31.56 11.04
C VAL A 451 11.45 30.15 10.92
N LEU A 452 12.23 29.17 11.36
CA LEU A 452 11.84 27.76 11.36
C LEU A 452 11.60 27.32 12.81
N CYS A 453 10.47 26.66 13.04
CA CYS A 453 10.19 25.91 14.25
C CYS A 453 9.97 24.45 13.82
N PHE A 454 10.78 23.53 14.33
CA PHE A 454 10.67 22.09 14.07
C PHE A 454 10.88 21.34 15.39
N GLY A 455 10.37 20.12 15.50
CA GLY A 455 10.42 19.30 16.71
C GLY A 455 10.09 17.85 16.45
#